data_AF-A0A7Y5A712-F1
#
_entry.id   AF-A0A7Y5A712-F1
#
_cell.length_a   1.000
_cell.length_b   1.000
_cell.length_c   1.000
_cell.angle_alpha   90.00
_cell.angle_beta   90.00
_cell.angle_gamma   90.00
#
_symmetry.space_group_name_H-M   'P 1'
#
loop_
_entity.id
_entity.type
_entity.pdbx_description
1 polymer ?
#
loop_
_entity_poly.entity_id
_entity_poly.type
_entity_poly.pdbx_seq_one_letter_code
_entity_poly.pdbx_strand_id
1 'polypeptide(L)'
;MKPLSILLVFAGLFYFSTIRAQINPTNNIIGVDITLPQNSTYTYDSALISCYNFGTRQIGLHFLWKSGLETTPGVFTFTNLDIANAYYPYFNVQVDLNIDPIETNILELPTDLVNRTFDDIVVIDRFKILLDSVFNHIPDLQLSSLVIGSEIDAYLGTDQAKWTQYITFYREVAAYAKSLRPGLKVACEAMFTGLTGSAATYLQALNSNSDYIGVSYYPINNDFTVKSPTVAASDFSVVVDLYPAKPIFFYQLGYPSSSLCNSSEDKQAKFIEQVFQSWDTYHENIKMIDFTWLHDWSAEAVNYWSDYYGISDTAFIGFLGSIGLRNWDGNGSDKQAFIELKCQAKQRGYNTLPINCEAGVTSINNSDQISIFPNPAQTKLKIELPSDLKNFHLTIYNQFGQIEKSVPDFNNSNTGIDVSNLPNGLYFIVLHHSDRQISRKFLIDK
;
A
#
# COMPACT_ATOMS: atom_id res chain seq x y z
N MET A 1 -64.09 -31.82 -8.49
CA MET A 1 -62.66 -32.19 -8.36
C MET A 1 -61.84 -31.14 -9.09
N LYS A 2 -61.13 -30.27 -8.35
CA LYS A 2 -60.23 -29.24 -8.90
C LYS A 2 -58.82 -29.81 -8.98
N PRO A 3 -58.00 -29.45 -9.99
CA PRO A 3 -56.62 -29.93 -10.08
C PRO A 3 -55.75 -29.21 -9.04
N LEU A 4 -54.85 -29.98 -8.44
CA LEU A 4 -53.88 -29.54 -7.43
C LEU A 4 -52.63 -29.00 -8.17
N SER A 5 -52.40 -27.69 -8.14
CA SER A 5 -51.15 -27.09 -8.62
C SER A 5 -50.04 -27.33 -7.58
N ILE A 6 -49.01 -28.07 -7.96
CA ILE A 6 -47.78 -28.25 -7.18
C ILE A 6 -46.94 -26.98 -7.34
N LEU A 7 -46.78 -26.23 -6.25
CA LEU A 7 -45.87 -25.10 -6.16
C LEU A 7 -44.46 -25.63 -5.86
N LEU A 8 -43.58 -25.65 -6.86
CA LEU A 8 -42.15 -25.90 -6.68
C LEU A 8 -41.51 -24.65 -6.07
N VAL A 9 -41.18 -24.72 -4.77
CA VAL A 9 -40.34 -23.72 -4.10
C VAL A 9 -38.89 -24.04 -4.42
N PHE A 10 -38.27 -23.23 -5.28
CA PHE A 10 -36.82 -23.20 -5.42
C PHE A 10 -36.23 -22.56 -4.15
N ALA A 11 -35.74 -23.40 -3.23
CA ALA A 11 -34.87 -22.95 -2.16
C ALA A 11 -33.49 -22.66 -2.76
N GLY A 12 -33.22 -21.39 -3.08
CA GLY A 12 -31.87 -20.93 -3.39
C GLY A 12 -30.98 -21.13 -2.17
N LEU A 13 -30.02 -22.06 -2.27
CA LEU A 13 -28.92 -22.18 -1.32
C LEU A 13 -28.05 -20.93 -1.43
N PHE A 14 -28.29 -19.96 -0.56
CA PHE A 14 -27.33 -18.88 -0.32
C PHE A 14 -26.11 -19.50 0.36
N TYR A 15 -25.05 -19.72 -0.43
CA TYR A 15 -23.72 -19.97 0.10
C TYR A 15 -23.23 -18.68 0.75
N PHE A 16 -23.50 -18.50 2.04
CA PHE A 16 -22.74 -17.54 2.84
C PHE A 16 -21.36 -18.16 3.05
N SER A 17 -20.36 -17.72 2.27
CA SER A 17 -18.97 -17.93 2.66
C SER A 17 -18.73 -17.13 3.94
N THR A 18 -18.70 -17.82 5.07
CA THR A 18 -18.22 -17.20 6.32
C THR A 18 -16.75 -16.83 6.11
N ILE A 19 -16.46 -15.55 5.94
CA ILE A 19 -15.09 -15.02 5.98
C ILE A 19 -14.54 -15.37 7.37
N ARG A 20 -13.55 -16.26 7.43
CA ARG A 20 -12.79 -16.51 8.66
C ARG A 20 -11.76 -15.40 8.79
N ALA A 21 -12.20 -14.19 9.14
CA ALA A 21 -11.31 -13.07 9.41
C ALA A 21 -10.39 -13.46 10.60
N GLN A 22 -9.08 -13.51 10.36
CA GLN A 22 -8.08 -13.80 11.39
C GLN A 22 -7.13 -12.60 11.59
N ILE A 23 -6.77 -11.92 10.50
CA ILE A 23 -5.97 -10.69 10.61
C ILE A 23 -6.80 -9.58 11.25
N ASN A 24 -6.11 -8.67 11.92
CA ASN A 24 -6.72 -7.53 12.60
C ASN A 24 -5.70 -6.38 12.73
N PRO A 25 -6.17 -5.12 12.86
CA PRO A 25 -5.30 -3.95 12.96
C PRO A 25 -4.39 -3.92 14.20
N THR A 26 -4.58 -4.80 15.18
CA THR A 26 -3.71 -4.86 16.36
C THR A 26 -2.43 -5.64 16.07
N ASN A 27 -2.52 -6.72 15.28
CA ASN A 27 -1.41 -7.66 15.09
C ASN A 27 -0.91 -7.75 13.65
N ASN A 28 -1.61 -7.12 12.70
CA ASN A 28 -1.34 -7.21 11.27
C ASN A 28 -1.43 -5.81 10.65
N ILE A 29 -0.43 -5.44 9.86
CA ILE A 29 -0.22 -4.09 9.33
C ILE A 29 -0.55 -4.08 7.84
N ILE A 30 -1.29 -3.05 7.40
CA ILE A 30 -1.59 -2.81 5.99
C ILE A 30 -0.99 -1.47 5.56
N GLY A 31 -0.17 -1.50 4.52
CA GLY A 31 0.47 -0.34 3.89
C GLY A 31 0.01 -0.16 2.45
N VAL A 32 0.16 1.08 1.96
CA VAL A 32 0.21 1.38 0.52
C VAL A 32 1.22 2.50 0.35
N ASP A 33 2.25 2.24 -0.46
CA ASP A 33 3.24 3.23 -0.83
C ASP A 33 2.60 4.42 -1.56
N ILE A 34 2.93 5.63 -1.11
CA ILE A 34 2.31 6.84 -1.64
C ILE A 34 2.99 7.29 -2.94
N THR A 35 2.19 7.35 -4.00
CA THR A 35 2.47 8.11 -5.22
C THR A 35 1.36 9.15 -5.43
N LEU A 36 1.65 10.22 -6.17
CA LEU A 36 0.71 11.33 -6.39
C LEU A 36 0.12 11.29 -7.82
N PRO A 37 -1.15 11.69 -7.99
CA PRO A 37 -1.76 11.78 -9.32
C PRO A 37 -1.35 13.07 -10.05
N GLN A 38 -1.80 13.23 -11.29
CA GLN A 38 -1.50 14.37 -12.17
C GLN A 38 -1.82 15.74 -11.55
N ASN A 39 -2.92 15.85 -10.80
CA ASN A 39 -3.35 17.11 -10.24
C ASN A 39 -2.46 17.53 -9.07
N SER A 40 -1.71 18.62 -9.28
CA SER A 40 -0.83 19.20 -8.26
C SER A 40 -1.52 19.72 -7.01
N THR A 41 -2.85 19.92 -7.03
CA THR A 41 -3.61 20.25 -5.81
C THR A 41 -3.98 19.03 -4.97
N TYR A 42 -3.80 17.82 -5.50
CA TYR A 42 -3.91 16.58 -4.72
C TYR A 42 -2.59 16.37 -3.95
N THR A 43 -2.58 16.86 -2.71
CA THR A 43 -1.38 16.90 -1.87
C THR A 43 -0.98 15.53 -1.32
N TYR A 44 0.23 15.44 -0.77
CA TYR A 44 0.67 14.29 0.02
C TYR A 44 -0.29 13.97 1.17
N ASP A 45 -0.80 14.99 1.87
CA ASP A 45 -1.82 14.81 2.91
C ASP A 45 -3.08 14.13 2.37
N SER A 46 -3.52 14.50 1.16
CA SER A 46 -4.70 13.89 0.51
C SER A 46 -4.46 12.41 0.18
N ALA A 47 -3.26 12.08 -0.27
CA ALA A 47 -2.83 10.70 -0.51
C ALA A 47 -2.76 9.89 0.80
N LEU A 48 -2.08 10.44 1.82
CA LEU A 48 -1.96 9.81 3.12
C LEU A 48 -3.32 9.57 3.77
N ILE A 49 -4.22 10.55 3.74
CA ILE A 49 -5.59 10.42 4.26
C ILE A 49 -6.33 9.30 3.52
N SER A 50 -6.13 9.16 2.20
CA SER A 50 -6.71 8.05 1.44
C SER A 50 -6.20 6.70 1.93
N CYS A 51 -4.92 6.59 2.29
CA CYS A 51 -4.34 5.39 2.90
C CYS A 51 -4.89 5.11 4.31
N TYR A 52 -4.93 6.15 5.13
CA TYR A 52 -5.47 6.10 6.50
C TYR A 52 -6.89 5.54 6.58
N ASN A 53 -7.70 5.88 5.58
CA ASN A 53 -9.11 5.51 5.50
C ASN A 53 -9.33 4.00 5.40
N PHE A 54 -8.37 3.21 4.91
CA PHE A 54 -8.47 1.74 4.96
C PHE A 54 -7.56 1.08 5.99
N GLY A 55 -6.96 1.85 6.89
CA GLY A 55 -6.27 1.33 8.07
C GLY A 55 -4.76 1.50 8.07
N THR A 56 -4.16 2.12 7.06
CA THR A 56 -2.71 2.35 7.03
C THR A 56 -2.28 3.26 8.17
N ARG A 57 -1.31 2.78 8.96
CA ARG A 57 -0.66 3.50 10.08
C ARG A 57 0.87 3.35 10.06
N GLN A 58 1.39 2.73 9.01
CA GLN A 58 2.80 2.49 8.75
C GLN A 58 3.05 2.70 7.26
N ILE A 59 4.21 3.25 6.89
CA ILE A 59 4.55 3.52 5.50
C ILE A 59 6.03 3.25 5.22
N GLY A 60 6.32 2.74 4.02
CA GLY A 60 7.68 2.66 3.49
C GLY A 60 8.22 4.03 3.08
N LEU A 61 9.47 4.32 3.45
CA LEU A 61 10.25 5.42 2.88
C LEU A 61 11.51 4.87 2.25
N HIS A 62 11.66 5.10 0.94
CA HIS A 62 12.72 4.50 0.15
C HIS A 62 13.81 5.51 -0.22
N PHE A 63 15.06 5.19 0.10
CA PHE A 63 16.20 6.07 -0.12
C PHE A 63 17.40 5.31 -0.70
N LEU A 64 17.70 5.59 -1.96
CA LEU A 64 18.89 5.08 -2.62
C LEU A 64 20.14 5.73 -2.01
N TRP A 65 21.17 4.93 -1.68
CA TRP A 65 22.36 5.47 -1.02
C TRP A 65 23.09 6.50 -1.88
N LYS A 66 23.55 6.15 -3.08
CA LYS A 66 24.25 7.08 -3.99
C LYS A 66 23.32 8.17 -4.53
N SER A 67 22.24 7.80 -5.21
CA SER A 67 21.41 8.80 -5.91
C SER A 67 20.44 9.57 -5.02
N GLY A 68 20.15 9.07 -3.82
CA GLY A 68 19.23 9.71 -2.86
C GLY A 68 19.92 10.41 -1.70
N LEU A 69 20.91 9.79 -1.06
CA LEU A 69 21.48 10.28 0.21
C LEU A 69 22.93 10.78 0.11
N GLU A 70 23.75 10.28 -0.81
CA GLU A 70 25.17 10.61 -0.99
C GLU A 70 25.51 10.83 -2.48
N THR A 71 24.94 11.89 -3.07
CA THR A 71 25.04 12.16 -4.52
C THR A 71 26.45 12.55 -4.98
N THR A 72 27.33 12.90 -4.04
CA THR A 72 28.76 13.11 -4.26
C THR A 72 29.52 12.48 -3.09
N PRO A 73 30.68 11.82 -3.32
CA PRO A 73 31.43 11.16 -2.25
C PRO A 73 31.62 12.03 -1.01
N GLY A 74 30.98 11.63 0.09
CA GLY A 74 31.12 12.19 1.42
C GLY A 74 30.25 13.41 1.69
N VAL A 75 29.39 13.75 0.73
CA VAL A 75 28.44 14.86 0.84
C VAL A 75 27.05 14.27 0.89
N PHE A 76 26.46 14.32 2.08
CA PHE A 76 25.14 13.76 2.31
C PHE A 76 24.02 14.81 2.21
N THR A 77 22.82 14.36 1.82
CA THR A 77 21.59 15.17 1.81
C THR A 77 20.49 14.46 2.60
N PHE A 78 19.81 15.20 3.46
CA PHE A 78 18.82 14.65 4.40
C PHE A 78 17.50 15.41 4.43
N THR A 79 17.28 16.35 3.50
CA THR A 79 16.08 17.20 3.48
C THR A 79 14.77 16.41 3.57
N ASN A 80 14.66 15.31 2.83
CA ASN A 80 13.45 14.46 2.87
C ASN A 80 13.31 13.70 4.20
N LEU A 81 14.42 13.36 4.86
CA LEU A 81 14.42 12.75 6.19
C LEU A 81 14.04 13.77 7.27
N ASP A 82 14.51 15.02 7.16
CA ASP A 82 14.09 16.11 8.05
C ASP A 82 12.58 16.36 7.95
N ILE A 83 12.04 16.36 6.72
CA ILE A 83 10.60 16.45 6.47
C ILE A 83 9.89 15.25 7.11
N ALA A 84 10.37 14.02 6.90
CA ALA A 84 9.78 12.83 7.48
C ALA A 84 9.76 12.90 9.02
N ASN A 85 10.85 13.36 9.65
CA ASN A 85 10.96 13.53 11.10
C ASN A 85 9.92 14.51 11.66
N ALA A 86 9.62 15.58 10.94
CA ALA A 86 8.61 16.54 11.36
C ALA A 86 7.18 16.02 11.08
N TYR A 87 7.00 15.34 9.96
CA TYR A 87 5.69 15.04 9.40
C TYR A 87 5.05 13.80 10.03
N TYR A 88 5.72 12.64 10.02
CA TYR A 88 5.09 11.38 10.43
C TYR A 88 4.78 11.26 11.92
N PRO A 89 5.61 11.79 12.85
CA PRO A 89 5.25 11.83 14.26
C PRO A 89 3.97 12.64 14.53
N TYR A 90 3.73 13.72 13.78
CA TYR A 90 2.51 14.52 13.91
C TYR A 90 1.25 13.71 13.57
N PHE A 91 1.33 12.83 12.57
CA PHE A 91 0.22 11.94 12.19
C PHE A 91 0.22 10.61 12.96
N ASN A 92 1.19 10.35 13.84
CA ASN A 92 1.37 9.07 14.50
C ASN A 92 1.46 7.89 13.50
N VAL A 93 2.21 8.08 12.42
CA VAL A 93 2.58 7.06 11.43
C VAL A 93 3.95 6.51 11.80
N GLN A 94 4.10 5.18 11.78
CA GLN A 94 5.42 4.55 11.86
C GLN A 94 6.04 4.40 10.47
N VAL A 95 7.37 4.35 10.40
CA VAL A 95 8.10 4.28 9.13
C VAL A 95 8.92 2.99 9.04
N ASP A 96 8.79 2.28 7.93
CA ASP A 96 9.82 1.35 7.47
C ASP A 96 10.80 2.15 6.61
N LEU A 97 12.02 2.33 7.11
CA LEU A 97 13.03 3.11 6.42
C LEU A 97 13.89 2.17 5.57
N ASN A 98 13.75 2.25 4.25
CA ASN A 98 14.58 1.54 3.30
C ASN A 98 15.77 2.43 2.89
N ILE A 99 16.99 1.90 3.05
CA ILE A 99 18.21 2.53 2.57
C ILE A 99 18.96 1.53 1.70
N ASP A 100 19.12 1.88 0.43
CA ASP A 100 19.44 0.88 -0.60
C ASP A 100 20.85 1.07 -1.14
N PRO A 101 21.81 0.25 -0.67
CA PRO A 101 23.10 0.11 -1.35
C PRO A 101 22.99 -0.72 -2.65
N ILE A 102 21.93 -1.53 -2.76
CA ILE A 102 21.52 -2.28 -3.94
C ILE A 102 20.03 -2.02 -4.09
N GLU A 103 19.64 -1.61 -5.29
CA GLU A 103 18.24 -1.44 -5.69
C GLU A 103 17.99 -2.29 -6.93
N THR A 104 17.29 -3.41 -6.74
CA THR A 104 17.05 -4.39 -7.82
C THR A 104 18.37 -4.81 -8.48
N ASN A 105 18.57 -4.49 -9.77
CA ASN A 105 19.74 -4.81 -10.57
C ASN A 105 20.80 -3.68 -10.57
N ILE A 106 20.57 -2.60 -9.81
CA ILE A 106 21.43 -1.42 -9.77
C ILE A 106 22.24 -1.37 -8.47
N LEU A 107 23.53 -1.07 -8.61
CA LEU A 107 24.41 -0.78 -7.49
C LEU A 107 24.32 0.71 -7.15
N GLU A 108 23.85 1.00 -5.94
CA GLU A 108 23.69 2.36 -5.41
C GLU A 108 24.82 2.72 -4.42
N LEU A 109 26.01 2.15 -4.62
CA LEU A 109 27.22 2.61 -3.93
C LEU A 109 27.69 3.97 -4.48
N PRO A 110 28.17 4.89 -3.62
CA PRO A 110 28.90 6.08 -4.04
C PRO A 110 29.98 5.78 -5.08
N THR A 111 30.21 6.71 -6.02
CA THR A 111 31.02 6.46 -7.22
C THR A 111 32.48 6.09 -6.93
N ASP A 112 33.03 6.50 -5.80
CA ASP A 112 34.37 6.14 -5.33
C ASP A 112 34.44 4.76 -4.65
N LEU A 113 33.28 4.17 -4.32
CA LEU A 113 33.16 2.86 -3.68
C LEU A 113 32.81 1.73 -4.65
N VAL A 114 32.37 2.01 -5.88
CA VAL A 114 31.86 0.99 -6.83
C VAL A 114 32.87 -0.12 -7.20
N ASN A 115 34.18 0.11 -7.02
CA ASN A 115 35.23 -0.87 -7.28
C ASN A 115 35.65 -1.66 -6.01
N ARG A 116 34.99 -1.42 -4.88
CA ARG A 116 35.21 -2.14 -3.63
C ARG A 116 34.13 -3.21 -3.46
N THR A 117 34.46 -4.24 -2.70
CA THR A 117 33.50 -5.26 -2.30
C THR A 117 32.71 -4.81 -1.07
N PHE A 118 31.52 -5.37 -0.86
CA PHE A 118 30.66 -4.99 0.26
C PHE A 118 31.29 -5.23 1.65
N ASP A 119 32.13 -6.26 1.77
CA ASP A 119 32.88 -6.57 2.99
C ASP A 119 34.18 -5.76 3.18
N ASP A 120 34.50 -4.85 2.25
CA ASP A 120 35.57 -3.88 2.45
C ASP A 120 35.20 -2.95 3.62
N ILE A 121 36.12 -2.82 4.58
CA ILE A 121 35.91 -1.99 5.77
C ILE A 121 35.58 -0.53 5.42
N VAL A 122 36.08 -0.02 4.29
CA VAL A 122 35.78 1.33 3.83
C VAL A 122 34.30 1.47 3.43
N VAL A 123 33.71 0.44 2.82
CA VAL A 123 32.28 0.44 2.45
C VAL A 123 31.42 0.33 3.70
N ILE A 124 31.75 -0.59 4.61
CA ILE A 124 31.04 -0.78 5.88
C ILE A 124 31.06 0.50 6.71
N ASP A 125 32.25 1.09 6.92
CA ASP A 125 32.39 2.28 7.76
C ASP A 125 31.70 3.50 7.14
N ARG A 126 31.71 3.62 5.80
CA ARG A 126 30.98 4.71 5.13
C ARG A 126 29.46 4.58 5.32
N PHE A 127 28.92 3.36 5.24
CA PHE A 127 27.50 3.15 5.52
C PHE A 127 27.16 3.41 7.00
N LYS A 128 28.06 3.07 7.94
CA LYS A 128 27.88 3.43 9.36
C LYS A 128 27.83 4.94 9.57
N ILE A 129 28.69 5.71 8.91
CA ILE A 129 28.67 7.18 8.94
C ILE A 129 27.35 7.73 8.36
N LEU A 130 26.83 7.09 7.31
CA LEU A 130 25.51 7.41 6.78
C LEU A 130 24.44 7.18 7.85
N LEU A 131 24.43 6.03 8.52
CA LEU A 131 23.46 5.71 9.58
C LEU A 131 23.54 6.67 10.77
N ASP A 132 24.74 7.07 11.20
CA ASP A 132 24.92 8.10 12.23
C ASP A 132 24.21 9.39 11.83
N SER A 133 24.42 9.82 10.58
CA SER A 133 23.87 11.06 10.05
C SER A 133 22.35 10.97 9.89
N VAL A 134 21.85 9.90 9.28
CA VAL A 134 20.41 9.62 9.15
C VAL A 134 19.74 9.68 10.52
N PHE A 135 20.22 8.93 11.51
CA PHE A 135 19.57 8.87 12.83
C PHE A 135 19.65 10.16 13.63
N ASN A 136 20.63 11.03 13.36
CA ASN A 136 20.67 12.39 13.89
C ASN A 136 19.64 13.33 13.26
N HIS A 137 19.25 13.08 12.01
CA HIS A 137 18.24 13.86 11.28
C HIS A 137 16.80 13.38 11.54
N ILE A 138 16.61 12.14 12.01
CA ILE A 138 15.28 11.58 12.31
C ILE A 138 15.06 11.20 13.78
N PRO A 139 15.47 12.00 14.79
CA PRO A 139 15.45 11.58 16.20
C PRO A 139 14.05 11.27 16.74
N ASP A 140 13.01 11.89 16.18
CA ASP A 140 11.62 11.76 16.61
C ASP A 140 10.83 10.78 15.74
N LEU A 141 11.38 10.37 14.61
CA LEU A 141 10.74 9.43 13.70
C LEU A 141 10.65 8.04 14.32
N GLN A 142 9.41 7.56 14.48
CA GLN A 142 9.13 6.20 14.94
C GLN A 142 9.40 5.22 13.82
N LEU A 143 10.45 4.40 13.97
CA LEU A 143 10.81 3.38 13.00
C LEU A 143 10.21 2.03 13.39
N SER A 144 9.45 1.44 12.47
CA SER A 144 9.00 0.04 12.54
C SER A 144 10.13 -0.92 12.16
N SER A 145 10.90 -0.56 11.13
CA SER A 145 12.09 -1.28 10.71
C SER A 145 13.07 -0.39 9.94
N LEU A 146 14.33 -0.83 9.89
CA LEU A 146 15.33 -0.39 8.91
C LEU A 146 15.52 -1.54 7.91
N VAL A 147 15.19 -1.31 6.66
CA VAL A 147 15.42 -2.23 5.55
C VAL A 147 16.68 -1.81 4.83
N ILE A 148 17.64 -2.72 4.66
CA ILE A 148 18.93 -2.42 4.04
C ILE A 148 18.99 -3.16 2.72
N GLY A 149 18.77 -2.43 1.62
CA GLY A 149 18.68 -2.98 0.27
C GLY A 149 17.28 -3.47 -0.09
N SER A 150 16.97 -3.30 -1.37
CA SER A 150 15.71 -3.68 -2.00
C SER A 150 15.98 -4.58 -3.20
N GLU A 151 15.22 -5.68 -3.26
CA GLU A 151 15.30 -6.73 -4.30
C GLU A 151 16.75 -7.18 -4.61
N ILE A 152 17.57 -7.32 -3.55
CA ILE A 152 19.04 -7.44 -3.68
C ILE A 152 19.49 -8.65 -4.51
N ASP A 153 18.65 -9.68 -4.58
CA ASP A 153 18.93 -10.91 -5.29
C ASP A 153 18.94 -10.74 -6.80
N ALA A 154 18.31 -9.69 -7.34
CA ALA A 154 18.42 -9.33 -8.75
C ALA A 154 19.87 -8.97 -9.15
N TYR A 155 20.59 -8.22 -8.31
CA TYR A 155 21.99 -7.87 -8.54
C TYR A 155 22.98 -8.98 -8.13
N LEU A 156 22.73 -9.63 -6.99
CA LEU A 156 23.64 -10.64 -6.45
C LEU A 156 23.55 -11.97 -7.22
N GLY A 157 22.37 -12.30 -7.76
CA GLY A 157 22.12 -13.50 -8.53
C GLY A 157 22.53 -14.77 -7.79
N THR A 158 23.40 -15.57 -8.41
CA THR A 158 23.90 -16.84 -7.84
C THR A 158 25.39 -16.78 -7.45
N ASP A 159 25.99 -15.58 -7.45
CA ASP A 159 27.41 -15.40 -7.17
C ASP A 159 27.70 -15.53 -5.67
N GLN A 160 28.29 -16.66 -5.30
CA GLN A 160 28.62 -16.98 -3.91
C GLN A 160 29.53 -15.94 -3.24
N ALA A 161 30.47 -15.35 -3.99
CA ALA A 161 31.39 -14.36 -3.44
C ALA A 161 30.63 -13.08 -3.10
N LYS A 162 29.80 -12.57 -4.03
CA LYS A 162 28.96 -11.40 -3.78
C LYS A 162 28.03 -11.59 -2.58
N TRP A 163 27.38 -12.75 -2.45
CA TRP A 163 26.55 -13.07 -1.30
C TRP A 163 27.33 -13.07 0.01
N THR A 164 28.52 -13.66 0.03
CA THR A 164 29.38 -13.68 1.23
C THR A 164 29.78 -12.27 1.67
N GLN A 165 30.12 -11.42 0.69
CA GLN A 165 30.49 -10.03 0.92
C GLN A 165 29.30 -9.23 1.47
N TYR A 166 28.12 -9.35 0.84
CA TYR A 166 26.93 -8.63 1.25
C TYR A 166 26.39 -9.09 2.62
N ILE A 167 26.42 -10.40 2.92
CA ILE A 167 26.02 -10.92 4.24
C ILE A 167 26.91 -10.35 5.34
N THR A 168 28.22 -10.24 5.08
CA THR A 168 29.17 -9.62 6.03
C THR A 168 28.82 -8.15 6.23
N PHE A 169 28.68 -7.38 5.14
CA PHE A 169 28.24 -5.99 5.19
C PHE A 169 26.96 -5.83 6.01
N TYR A 170 25.89 -6.53 5.62
CA TYR A 170 24.57 -6.47 6.24
C TYR A 170 24.65 -6.72 7.75
N ARG A 171 25.33 -7.79 8.18
CA ARG A 171 25.49 -8.12 9.59
C ARG A 171 26.16 -6.98 10.37
N GLU A 172 27.26 -6.43 9.85
CA GLU A 172 28.01 -5.37 10.53
C GLU A 172 27.20 -4.06 10.64
N VAL A 173 26.51 -3.66 9.56
CA VAL A 173 25.73 -2.41 9.55
C VAL A 173 24.43 -2.53 10.33
N ALA A 174 23.77 -3.69 10.30
CA ALA A 174 22.55 -3.96 11.06
C ALA A 174 22.83 -4.00 12.57
N ALA A 175 23.93 -4.63 12.98
CA ALA A 175 24.38 -4.61 14.37
C ALA A 175 24.69 -3.18 14.84
N TYR A 176 25.35 -2.38 13.99
CA TYR A 176 25.63 -0.99 14.28
C TYR A 176 24.36 -0.14 14.41
N ALA A 177 23.41 -0.27 13.47
CA ALA A 177 22.13 0.43 13.53
C ALA A 177 21.37 0.16 14.84
N LYS A 178 21.34 -1.10 15.27
CA LYS A 178 20.73 -1.51 16.55
C LYS A 178 21.45 -0.94 17.78
N SER A 179 22.76 -0.68 17.68
CA SER A 179 23.52 -0.02 18.75
C SER A 179 23.17 1.47 18.88
N LEU A 180 22.85 2.13 17.76
CA LEU A 180 22.40 3.53 17.73
C LEU A 180 20.94 3.66 18.20
N ARG A 181 20.08 2.71 17.83
CA ARG A 181 18.65 2.67 18.22
C ARG A 181 18.29 1.33 18.85
N PRO A 182 18.41 1.19 20.19
CA PRO A 182 18.04 -0.03 20.88
C PRO A 182 16.59 -0.43 20.60
N GLY A 183 16.38 -1.69 20.20
CA GLY A 183 15.06 -2.23 19.86
C GLY A 183 14.68 -2.09 18.38
N LEU A 184 15.44 -1.33 17.58
CA LEU A 184 15.24 -1.23 16.14
C LEU A 184 15.26 -2.61 15.49
N LYS A 185 14.29 -2.83 14.60
CA LYS A 185 14.18 -4.05 13.80
C LYS A 185 14.85 -3.84 12.46
N VAL A 186 15.53 -4.87 11.98
CA VAL A 186 16.26 -4.82 10.71
C VAL A 186 15.76 -5.90 9.77
N ALA A 187 15.69 -5.54 8.48
CA ALA A 187 15.32 -6.44 7.40
C ALA A 187 16.21 -6.16 6.18
N CYS A 188 16.11 -7.03 5.19
CA CYS A 188 16.61 -6.84 3.85
C CYS A 188 15.52 -7.39 2.93
N GLU A 189 15.17 -6.65 1.87
CA GLU A 189 14.14 -7.09 0.96
C GLU A 189 14.73 -7.91 -0.19
N ALA A 190 14.06 -9.02 -0.50
CA ALA A 190 14.38 -9.89 -1.61
C ALA A 190 13.11 -10.23 -2.39
N MET A 191 13.26 -10.50 -3.68
CA MET A 191 12.16 -10.98 -4.50
C MET A 191 11.69 -12.35 -4.00
N PHE A 192 10.39 -12.60 -4.10
CA PHE A 192 9.81 -13.93 -3.87
C PHE A 192 10.55 -15.03 -4.66
N THR A 193 10.93 -14.75 -5.91
CA THR A 193 11.69 -15.68 -6.77
C THR A 193 13.10 -15.93 -6.25
N GLY A 194 13.74 -14.96 -5.60
CA GLY A 194 15.01 -15.14 -4.90
C GLY A 194 14.86 -16.06 -3.69
N LEU A 195 13.87 -15.77 -2.84
CA LEU A 195 13.60 -16.53 -1.61
C LEU A 195 13.25 -18.00 -1.88
N THR A 196 12.59 -18.27 -3.00
CA THR A 196 12.10 -19.62 -3.36
C THR A 196 12.92 -20.31 -4.43
N GLY A 197 13.91 -19.61 -5.01
CA GLY A 197 14.68 -20.06 -6.16
C GLY A 197 16.15 -20.33 -5.86
N SER A 198 17.01 -20.01 -6.83
CA SER A 198 18.44 -20.32 -6.77
C SER A 198 19.21 -19.54 -5.71
N ALA A 199 18.69 -18.39 -5.26
CA ALA A 199 19.28 -17.59 -4.18
C ALA A 199 18.82 -18.01 -2.77
N ALA A 200 17.88 -18.96 -2.65
CA ALA A 200 17.21 -19.29 -1.39
C ALA A 200 18.18 -19.64 -0.25
N THR A 201 19.25 -20.41 -0.52
CA THR A 201 20.22 -20.77 0.53
C THR A 201 21.02 -19.55 1.01
N TYR A 202 21.38 -18.63 0.10
CA TYR A 202 22.07 -17.40 0.49
C TYR A 202 21.16 -16.47 1.27
N LEU A 203 19.90 -16.35 0.86
CA LEU A 203 18.90 -15.55 1.57
C LEU A 203 18.56 -16.13 2.94
N GLN A 204 18.54 -17.46 3.12
CA GLN A 204 18.42 -18.08 4.45
C GLN A 204 19.62 -17.70 5.34
N ALA A 205 20.84 -17.71 4.80
CA ALA A 205 22.02 -17.28 5.55
C ALA A 205 21.97 -15.79 5.91
N LEU A 206 21.59 -14.92 4.96
CA LEU A 206 21.41 -13.48 5.21
C LEU A 206 20.34 -13.25 6.28
N ASN A 207 19.15 -13.81 6.07
CA ASN A 207 17.97 -13.62 6.90
C ASN A 207 18.15 -14.18 8.31
N SER A 208 19.15 -15.03 8.58
CA SER A 208 19.52 -15.40 9.95
C SER A 208 19.90 -14.17 10.81
N ASN A 209 20.39 -13.09 10.18
CA ASN A 209 20.78 -11.82 10.79
C ASN A 209 19.66 -10.77 10.81
N SER A 210 18.52 -11.03 10.15
CA SER A 210 17.35 -10.14 10.09
C SER A 210 16.34 -10.43 11.21
N ASP A 211 15.60 -9.42 11.66
CA ASP A 211 14.43 -9.62 12.54
C ASP A 211 13.19 -10.03 11.74
N TYR A 212 13.05 -9.49 10.53
CA TYR A 212 11.94 -9.76 9.61
C TYR A 212 12.44 -10.34 8.30
N ILE A 213 11.59 -11.12 7.64
CA ILE A 213 11.80 -11.55 6.26
C ILE A 213 11.12 -10.53 5.35
N GLY A 214 11.93 -9.74 4.65
CA GLY A 214 11.45 -8.76 3.67
C GLY A 214 11.21 -9.41 2.32
N VAL A 215 10.02 -9.21 1.77
CA VAL A 215 9.57 -9.81 0.51
C VAL A 215 9.04 -8.73 -0.42
N SER A 216 9.52 -8.73 -1.67
CA SER A 216 8.79 -8.15 -2.78
C SER A 216 8.04 -9.25 -3.55
N TYR A 217 6.77 -9.00 -3.88
CA TYR A 217 5.95 -10.00 -4.56
C TYR A 217 5.05 -9.42 -5.64
N TYR A 218 5.33 -9.88 -6.86
CA TYR A 218 4.54 -9.66 -8.05
C TYR A 218 4.37 -11.00 -8.75
N PRO A 219 3.15 -11.52 -8.95
CA PRO A 219 2.93 -12.80 -9.63
C PRO A 219 3.11 -12.62 -11.14
N ILE A 220 4.36 -12.50 -11.58
CA ILE A 220 4.74 -12.30 -12.99
C ILE A 220 5.58 -13.47 -13.52
N ASN A 221 5.57 -13.61 -14.84
CA ASN A 221 6.46 -14.47 -15.59
C ASN A 221 7.76 -13.70 -15.94
N ASN A 222 8.77 -14.40 -16.45
CA ASN A 222 10.04 -13.78 -16.83
C ASN A 222 9.93 -12.78 -18.00
N ASP A 223 8.80 -12.77 -18.72
CA ASP A 223 8.47 -11.82 -19.79
C ASP A 223 7.59 -10.65 -19.31
N PHE A 224 7.53 -10.43 -17.99
CA PHE A 224 6.71 -9.41 -17.33
C PHE A 224 5.19 -9.56 -17.50
N THR A 225 4.71 -10.61 -18.17
CA THR A 225 3.28 -10.90 -18.19
C THR A 225 2.82 -11.47 -16.85
N VAL A 226 1.59 -11.17 -16.46
CA VAL A 226 1.05 -11.64 -15.16
C VAL A 226 0.67 -13.12 -15.19
N LYS A 227 0.93 -13.80 -14.08
CA LYS A 227 0.34 -15.11 -13.73
C LYS A 227 -1.10 -14.90 -13.23
N SER A 228 -1.85 -15.99 -13.06
CA SER A 228 -3.18 -15.92 -12.44
C SER A 228 -3.10 -15.31 -11.03
N PRO A 229 -4.01 -14.40 -10.63
CA PRO A 229 -4.07 -13.87 -9.26
C PRO A 229 -4.17 -14.95 -8.18
N THR A 230 -4.75 -16.11 -8.51
CA THR A 230 -4.94 -17.23 -7.58
C THR A 230 -3.62 -17.89 -7.15
N VAL A 231 -2.51 -17.63 -7.84
CA VAL A 231 -1.19 -18.19 -7.49
C VAL A 231 -0.66 -17.64 -6.16
N ALA A 232 -1.15 -16.47 -5.71
CA ALA A 232 -0.78 -15.89 -4.42
C ALA A 232 -1.00 -16.84 -3.24
N ALA A 233 -2.04 -17.67 -3.28
CA ALA A 233 -2.33 -18.63 -2.20
C ALA A 233 -1.22 -19.69 -2.04
N SER A 234 -0.75 -20.26 -3.14
CA SER A 234 0.36 -21.22 -3.10
C SER A 234 1.69 -20.54 -2.81
N ASP A 235 1.93 -19.37 -3.40
CA ASP A 235 3.20 -18.67 -3.26
C ASP A 235 3.42 -18.18 -1.82
N PHE A 236 2.37 -17.68 -1.15
CA PHE A 236 2.44 -17.30 0.27
C PHE A 236 2.73 -18.51 1.17
N SER A 237 2.16 -19.68 0.87
CA SER A 237 2.48 -20.93 1.58
C SER A 237 3.96 -21.23 1.54
N VAL A 238 4.59 -21.11 0.36
CA VAL A 238 6.00 -21.44 0.18
C VAL A 238 6.89 -20.53 1.03
N VAL A 239 6.64 -19.22 1.07
CA VAL A 239 7.44 -18.31 1.91
C VAL A 239 7.26 -18.61 3.39
N VAL A 240 6.04 -18.90 3.82
CA VAL A 240 5.73 -19.27 5.21
C VAL A 240 6.44 -20.57 5.61
N ASP A 241 6.43 -21.58 4.74
CA ASP A 241 7.11 -22.86 4.98
C ASP A 241 8.64 -22.70 5.06
N LEU A 242 9.21 -21.76 4.30
CA LEU A 242 10.64 -21.44 4.34
C LEU A 242 11.03 -20.66 5.61
N TYR A 243 10.12 -19.87 6.18
CA TYR A 243 10.39 -19.00 7.32
C TYR A 243 9.32 -19.11 8.42
N PRO A 244 9.08 -20.30 8.99
CA PRO A 244 7.96 -20.53 9.90
C PRO A 244 8.09 -19.79 11.23
N ALA A 245 9.33 -19.41 11.62
CA ALA A 245 9.64 -18.82 12.92
C ALA A 245 9.90 -17.32 12.90
N LYS A 246 9.98 -16.69 11.72
CA LYS A 246 10.26 -15.25 11.59
C LYS A 246 9.06 -14.52 10.99
N PRO A 247 8.69 -13.34 11.51
CA PRO A 247 7.66 -12.52 10.89
C PRO A 247 8.02 -12.18 9.44
N ILE A 248 7.03 -12.33 8.54
CA ILE A 248 7.15 -12.03 7.12
C ILE A 248 6.47 -10.69 6.85
N PHE A 249 7.19 -9.82 6.15
CA PHE A 249 6.80 -8.47 5.78
C PHE A 249 6.90 -8.36 4.26
N PHE A 250 5.75 -8.21 3.59
CA PHE A 250 5.75 -7.83 2.18
C PHE A 250 5.92 -6.32 2.12
N TYR A 251 7.16 -5.86 1.87
CA TYR A 251 7.48 -4.43 1.74
C TYR A 251 7.03 -3.89 0.39
N GLN A 252 6.96 -4.76 -0.62
CA GLN A 252 6.36 -4.45 -1.91
C GLN A 252 5.42 -5.57 -2.35
N LEU A 253 4.17 -5.22 -2.62
CA LEU A 253 3.14 -6.16 -3.04
C LEU A 253 2.29 -5.54 -4.14
N GLY A 254 2.17 -6.20 -5.28
CA GLY A 254 1.42 -5.57 -6.37
C GLY A 254 0.96 -6.51 -7.46
N TYR A 255 0.05 -5.99 -8.26
CA TYR A 255 -0.46 -6.64 -9.46
C TYR A 255 -0.83 -5.54 -10.47
N PRO A 256 -0.25 -5.52 -11.69
CA PRO A 256 -0.56 -4.47 -12.66
C PRO A 256 -1.93 -4.66 -13.29
N SER A 257 -2.55 -3.59 -13.80
CA SER A 257 -3.86 -3.65 -14.45
C SER A 257 -3.82 -3.51 -15.99
N SER A 258 -2.65 -3.28 -16.59
CA SER A 258 -2.51 -3.03 -18.02
C SER A 258 -2.66 -4.29 -18.89
N SER A 259 -3.32 -4.15 -20.03
CA SER A 259 -3.40 -5.20 -21.05
C SER A 259 -2.04 -5.51 -21.69
N LEU A 260 -1.06 -4.59 -21.62
CA LEU A 260 0.30 -4.80 -22.14
C LEU A 260 1.05 -5.93 -21.43
N CYS A 261 0.71 -6.21 -20.17
CA CYS A 261 1.26 -7.32 -19.39
C CYS A 261 0.24 -8.47 -19.22
N ASN A 262 -0.71 -8.61 -20.15
CA ASN A 262 -1.81 -9.59 -20.11
C ASN A 262 -2.72 -9.47 -18.88
N SER A 263 -2.89 -8.25 -18.37
CA SER A 263 -3.67 -7.98 -17.16
C SER A 263 -4.96 -7.20 -17.41
N SER A 264 -5.69 -6.91 -16.33
CA SER A 264 -6.90 -6.08 -16.29
C SER A 264 -7.16 -5.58 -14.86
N GLU A 265 -8.01 -4.56 -14.70
CA GLU A 265 -8.49 -4.12 -13.37
C GLU A 265 -9.20 -5.26 -12.60
N ASP A 266 -9.98 -6.09 -13.29
CA ASP A 266 -10.65 -7.24 -12.68
C ASP A 266 -9.64 -8.22 -12.07
N LYS A 267 -8.52 -8.48 -12.77
CA LYS A 267 -7.44 -9.34 -12.24
C LYS A 267 -6.72 -8.69 -11.06
N GLN A 268 -6.48 -7.38 -11.13
CA GLN A 268 -5.89 -6.62 -10.02
C GLN A 268 -6.80 -6.67 -8.78
N ALA A 269 -8.11 -6.49 -8.93
CA ALA A 269 -9.06 -6.63 -7.82
C ALA A 269 -9.11 -8.06 -7.28
N LYS A 270 -9.12 -9.08 -8.17
CA LYS A 270 -9.07 -10.48 -7.75
C LYS A 270 -7.79 -10.80 -6.96
N PHE A 271 -6.67 -10.18 -7.31
CA PHE A 271 -5.42 -10.33 -6.56
C PHE A 271 -5.55 -9.83 -5.12
N ILE A 272 -6.18 -8.67 -4.89
CA ILE A 272 -6.46 -8.17 -3.54
C ILE A 272 -7.27 -9.20 -2.73
N GLU A 273 -8.34 -9.75 -3.32
CA GLU A 273 -9.13 -10.79 -2.66
C GLU A 273 -8.28 -12.02 -2.26
N GLN A 274 -7.40 -12.50 -3.17
CA GLN A 274 -6.52 -13.65 -2.93
C GLN A 274 -5.46 -13.36 -1.87
N VAL A 275 -4.89 -12.16 -1.86
CA VAL A 275 -3.95 -11.71 -0.82
C VAL A 275 -4.62 -11.76 0.55
N PHE A 276 -5.80 -11.18 0.72
CA PHE A 276 -6.48 -11.16 2.02
C PHE A 276 -6.90 -12.56 2.50
N GLN A 277 -7.35 -13.44 1.60
CA GLN A 277 -7.63 -14.84 1.93
C GLN A 277 -6.39 -15.59 2.41
N SER A 278 -5.26 -15.38 1.73
CA SER A 278 -3.97 -15.97 2.11
C SER A 278 -3.45 -15.37 3.42
N TRP A 279 -3.65 -14.08 3.62
CA TRP A 279 -3.23 -13.36 4.81
C TRP A 279 -4.00 -13.81 6.05
N ASP A 280 -5.33 -14.04 5.95
CA ASP A 280 -6.10 -14.67 7.02
C ASP A 280 -5.56 -16.06 7.38
N THR A 281 -5.20 -16.84 6.36
CA THR A 281 -4.65 -18.20 6.55
C THR A 281 -3.32 -18.15 7.31
N TYR A 282 -2.46 -17.19 6.99
CA TYR A 282 -1.11 -17.07 7.53
C TYR A 282 -0.93 -15.87 8.47
N HIS A 283 -1.99 -15.42 9.15
CA HIS A 283 -2.00 -14.20 9.97
C HIS A 283 -0.96 -14.20 11.12
N GLU A 284 -0.56 -15.37 11.58
CA GLU A 284 0.49 -15.53 12.59
C GLU A 284 1.90 -15.30 12.03
N ASN A 285 2.13 -15.62 10.76
CA ASN A 285 3.43 -15.51 10.09
C ASN A 285 3.58 -14.19 9.34
N ILE A 286 2.59 -13.82 8.54
CA ILE A 286 2.59 -12.61 7.71
C ILE A 286 2.06 -11.45 8.54
N LYS A 287 2.96 -10.56 8.95
CA LYS A 287 2.63 -9.43 9.84
C LYS A 287 2.38 -8.13 9.11
N MET A 288 2.88 -7.99 7.89
CA MET A 288 2.65 -6.82 7.07
C MET A 288 2.46 -7.19 5.61
N ILE A 289 1.52 -6.48 4.98
CA ILE A 289 1.51 -6.29 3.54
C ILE A 289 1.54 -4.78 3.24
N ASP A 290 2.37 -4.37 2.29
CA ASP A 290 2.39 -3.01 1.76
C ASP A 290 2.22 -3.05 0.24
N PHE A 291 1.20 -2.37 -0.28
CA PHE A 291 0.94 -2.35 -1.71
C PHE A 291 1.68 -1.23 -2.45
N THR A 292 2.36 -1.61 -3.52
CA THR A 292 3.07 -0.73 -4.44
C THR A 292 2.19 -0.55 -5.68
N TRP A 293 1.57 0.59 -5.97
CA TRP A 293 1.55 1.90 -5.31
C TRP A 293 0.11 2.44 -5.16
N LEU A 294 -0.08 3.59 -4.51
CA LEU A 294 -1.39 4.23 -4.40
C LEU A 294 -1.95 4.67 -5.78
N HIS A 295 -1.16 5.37 -6.59
CA HIS A 295 -1.51 5.83 -7.93
C HIS A 295 -0.56 5.26 -8.99
N ASP A 296 -1.08 5.13 -10.20
CA ASP A 296 -0.27 4.85 -11.39
C ASP A 296 0.78 5.94 -11.63
N TRP A 297 1.86 5.54 -12.27
CA TRP A 297 2.91 6.45 -12.71
C TRP A 297 2.53 7.16 -14.01
N SER A 298 3.00 8.40 -14.15
CA SER A 298 2.91 9.12 -15.42
C SER A 298 3.79 8.45 -16.49
N ALA A 299 3.51 8.72 -17.77
CA ALA A 299 4.34 8.20 -18.85
C ALA A 299 5.80 8.66 -18.75
N GLU A 300 6.04 9.92 -18.37
CA GLU A 300 7.39 10.46 -18.15
C GLU A 300 8.14 9.70 -17.07
N ALA A 301 7.41 9.36 -16.01
CA ALA A 301 7.99 8.74 -14.85
C ALA A 301 8.21 7.23 -15.07
N VAL A 302 7.35 6.57 -15.85
CA VAL A 302 7.61 5.21 -16.40
C VAL A 302 8.84 5.20 -17.31
N ASN A 303 9.00 6.20 -18.19
CA ASN A 303 10.18 6.30 -19.05
C ASN A 303 11.47 6.47 -18.23
N TYR A 304 11.43 7.33 -17.21
CA TYR A 304 12.56 7.51 -16.29
C TYR A 304 13.00 6.19 -15.66
N TRP A 305 12.05 5.41 -15.11
CA TRP A 305 12.37 4.13 -14.49
C TRP A 305 12.79 3.06 -15.50
N SER A 306 12.20 3.07 -16.69
CA SER A 306 12.63 2.18 -17.78
C SER A 306 14.09 2.43 -18.16
N ASP A 307 14.50 3.70 -18.24
CA ASP A 307 15.89 4.09 -18.49
C ASP A 307 16.80 3.73 -17.31
N TYR A 308 16.35 3.96 -16.07
CA TYR A 308 17.10 3.63 -14.85
C TYR A 308 17.44 2.15 -14.76
N TYR A 309 16.45 1.27 -15.00
CA TYR A 309 16.63 -0.18 -14.98
C TYR A 309 17.26 -0.74 -16.26
N GLY A 310 17.28 0.05 -17.34
CA GLY A 310 17.71 -0.39 -18.67
C GLY A 310 16.75 -1.40 -19.30
N ILE A 311 15.45 -1.33 -18.99
CA ILE A 311 14.42 -2.26 -19.44
C ILE A 311 13.38 -1.51 -20.28
N SER A 312 13.28 -1.86 -21.56
CA SER A 312 12.34 -1.25 -22.52
C SER A 312 11.23 -2.20 -22.97
N ASP A 313 11.07 -3.34 -22.29
CA ASP A 313 10.04 -4.32 -22.59
C ASP A 313 8.63 -3.73 -22.43
N THR A 314 7.74 -4.03 -23.38
CA THR A 314 6.40 -3.44 -23.41
C THR A 314 5.52 -3.93 -22.25
N ALA A 315 5.66 -5.18 -21.83
CA ALA A 315 4.95 -5.70 -20.68
C ALA A 315 5.50 -5.10 -19.38
N PHE A 316 6.82 -4.85 -19.29
CA PHE A 316 7.41 -4.11 -18.16
C PHE A 316 6.89 -2.66 -18.05
N ILE A 317 6.84 -1.93 -19.17
CA ILE A 317 6.23 -0.59 -19.22
C ILE A 317 4.77 -0.65 -18.77
N GLY A 318 4.04 -1.67 -19.24
CA GLY A 318 2.68 -1.96 -18.79
C GLY A 318 2.58 -2.22 -17.29
N PHE A 319 3.53 -2.97 -16.73
CA PHE A 319 3.61 -3.25 -15.30
C PHE A 319 3.79 -1.96 -14.50
N LEU A 320 4.87 -1.20 -14.75
CA LEU A 320 5.19 0.02 -14.01
C LEU A 320 4.08 1.06 -14.08
N GLY A 321 3.52 1.27 -15.28
CA GLY A 321 2.51 2.31 -15.50
C GLY A 321 1.11 1.96 -15.00
N SER A 322 0.86 0.74 -14.52
CA SER A 322 -0.49 0.31 -14.14
C SER A 322 -0.60 -0.45 -12.82
N ILE A 323 0.48 -0.54 -12.05
CA ILE A 323 0.49 -1.24 -10.76
C ILE A 323 -0.23 -0.46 -9.66
N GLY A 324 -0.44 0.83 -9.84
CA GLY A 324 -1.17 1.67 -8.90
C GLY A 324 -2.60 1.18 -8.69
N LEU A 325 -3.11 1.37 -7.47
CA LEU A 325 -4.50 1.05 -7.13
C LEU A 325 -5.50 2.14 -7.60
N ARG A 326 -4.99 3.33 -7.92
CA ARG A 326 -5.74 4.46 -8.48
C ARG A 326 -5.08 4.90 -9.79
N ASN A 327 -5.86 5.48 -10.68
CA ASN A 327 -5.33 6.01 -11.94
C ASN A 327 -4.44 7.24 -11.70
N TRP A 328 -3.60 7.60 -12.67
CA TRP A 328 -2.78 8.81 -12.60
C TRP A 328 -3.59 10.09 -12.92
N ASP A 329 -4.51 10.04 -13.89
CA ASP A 329 -5.19 11.21 -14.43
C ASP A 329 -5.97 12.03 -13.38
N GLY A 330 -5.90 13.36 -13.49
CA GLY A 330 -6.62 14.27 -12.60
C GLY A 330 -6.31 14.02 -11.12
N ASN A 331 -7.35 13.71 -10.33
CA ASN A 331 -7.21 13.38 -8.89
C ASN A 331 -6.95 11.89 -8.62
N GLY A 332 -6.72 11.11 -9.68
CA GLY A 332 -6.62 9.67 -9.65
C GLY A 332 -7.91 8.97 -9.23
N SER A 333 -8.75 8.59 -10.19
CA SER A 333 -9.95 7.79 -9.90
C SER A 333 -9.57 6.42 -9.31
N ASP A 334 -10.36 5.94 -8.36
CA ASP A 334 -10.22 4.61 -7.79
C ASP A 334 -10.36 3.55 -8.90
N LYS A 335 -9.41 2.61 -8.98
CA LYS A 335 -9.61 1.37 -9.76
C LYS A 335 -10.41 0.37 -8.94
N GLN A 336 -10.90 -0.69 -9.59
CA GLN A 336 -11.62 -1.77 -8.90
C GLN A 336 -10.82 -2.35 -7.73
N ALA A 337 -9.50 -2.48 -7.86
CA ALA A 337 -8.65 -3.02 -6.81
C ALA A 337 -8.63 -2.15 -5.54
N PHE A 338 -8.66 -0.82 -5.67
CA PHE A 338 -8.73 0.06 -4.50
C PHE A 338 -10.08 -0.03 -3.78
N ILE A 339 -11.16 -0.26 -4.55
CA ILE A 339 -12.49 -0.50 -3.98
C ILE A 339 -12.47 -1.83 -3.19
N GLU A 340 -11.92 -2.88 -3.79
CA GLU A 340 -11.79 -4.19 -3.15
C GLU A 340 -10.92 -4.13 -1.89
N LEU A 341 -9.80 -3.42 -1.93
CA LEU A 341 -8.91 -3.20 -0.78
C LEU A 341 -9.67 -2.58 0.40
N LYS A 342 -10.41 -1.49 0.16
CA LYS A 342 -11.22 -0.83 1.20
C LYS A 342 -12.23 -1.79 1.80
N CYS A 343 -12.84 -2.65 0.97
CA CYS A 343 -13.82 -3.63 1.42
C CYS A 343 -13.22 -4.77 2.23
N GLN A 344 -12.11 -5.37 1.77
CA GLN A 344 -11.41 -6.41 2.51
C GLN A 344 -10.88 -5.89 3.85
N ALA A 345 -10.37 -4.66 3.89
CA ALA A 345 -9.92 -3.99 5.10
C ALA A 345 -11.10 -3.72 6.06
N LYS A 346 -12.24 -3.23 5.55
CA LYS A 346 -13.45 -2.98 6.36
C LYS A 346 -13.97 -4.26 7.01
N GLN A 347 -14.04 -5.35 6.25
CA GLN A 347 -14.51 -6.65 6.73
C GLN A 347 -13.66 -7.21 7.89
N ARG A 348 -12.44 -6.69 8.08
CA ARG A 348 -11.48 -7.11 9.11
C ARG A 348 -11.18 -6.03 10.16
N GLY A 349 -12.02 -5.00 10.20
CA GLY A 349 -12.00 -3.98 11.26
C GLY A 349 -10.89 -2.94 11.12
N TYR A 350 -10.19 -2.87 9.99
CA TYR A 350 -9.18 -1.84 9.75
C TYR A 350 -9.78 -0.45 9.56
N ASN A 351 -11.04 -0.39 9.15
CA ASN A 351 -11.76 0.86 8.99
C ASN A 351 -13.26 0.68 9.21
N THR A 352 -13.94 1.79 9.50
CA THR A 352 -15.39 1.88 9.65
C THR A 352 -16.02 2.64 8.49
N LEU A 353 -15.36 2.69 7.33
CA LEU A 353 -15.85 3.47 6.20
C LEU A 353 -17.24 3.00 5.79
N PRO A 354 -18.15 3.94 5.48
CA PRO A 354 -19.50 3.63 5.04
C PRO A 354 -19.49 3.23 3.56
N ILE A 355 -18.73 2.20 3.20
CA ILE A 355 -18.65 1.65 1.83
C ILE A 355 -19.54 0.41 1.74
N ASN A 356 -20.31 0.29 0.65
CA ASN A 356 -21.06 -0.93 0.38
C ASN A 356 -20.13 -1.98 -0.24
N CYS A 357 -20.02 -3.13 0.42
CA CYS A 357 -19.11 -4.22 0.07
C CYS A 357 -19.90 -5.48 -0.25
N GLU A 358 -20.96 -5.35 -1.04
CA GLU A 358 -21.69 -6.49 -1.57
C GLU A 358 -20.72 -7.35 -2.39
N ALA A 359 -20.57 -8.60 -1.95
CA ALA A 359 -19.64 -9.55 -2.54
C ALA A 359 -20.03 -9.81 -4.01
N GLY A 360 -19.21 -9.28 -4.93
CA GLY A 360 -19.19 -9.69 -6.33
C GLY A 360 -20.44 -9.39 -7.13
N VAL A 361 -20.76 -8.12 -7.37
CA VAL A 361 -21.41 -7.68 -8.63
C VAL A 361 -20.87 -6.30 -8.97
N THR A 362 -20.54 -6.10 -10.24
CA THR A 362 -20.28 -4.81 -10.88
C THR A 362 -21.07 -3.69 -10.21
N SER A 363 -20.38 -2.69 -9.67
CA SER A 363 -21.01 -1.46 -9.24
C SER A 363 -21.78 -0.90 -10.44
N ILE A 364 -23.10 -1.03 -10.42
CA ILE A 364 -23.95 -0.22 -11.29
C ILE A 364 -23.69 1.20 -10.81
N ASN A 365 -22.94 1.96 -11.61
CA ASN A 365 -22.83 3.40 -11.52
C ASN A 365 -24.24 3.99 -11.59
N ASN A 366 -24.91 4.13 -10.45
CA ASN A 366 -25.99 5.08 -10.29
C ASN A 366 -25.37 6.40 -9.82
N SER A 367 -24.61 7.02 -10.72
CA SER A 367 -24.03 8.35 -10.55
C SER A 367 -25.07 9.47 -10.52
N ASP A 368 -26.32 9.23 -10.93
CA ASP A 368 -27.17 10.35 -11.41
C ASP A 368 -28.34 10.75 -10.50
N GLN A 369 -28.26 10.52 -9.19
CA GLN A 369 -29.43 10.76 -8.33
C GLN A 369 -29.22 11.61 -7.09
N ILE A 370 -28.05 12.15 -6.74
CA ILE A 370 -27.99 13.14 -5.63
C ILE A 370 -27.00 14.25 -5.99
N SER A 371 -27.48 15.49 -5.90
CA SER A 371 -26.69 16.70 -6.13
C SER A 371 -26.43 17.41 -4.79
N ILE A 372 -25.18 17.84 -4.60
CA ILE A 372 -24.74 18.53 -3.39
C ILE A 372 -24.02 19.81 -3.79
N PHE A 373 -24.48 20.94 -3.28
CA PHE A 373 -23.89 22.23 -3.61
C PHE A 373 -24.19 23.31 -2.56
N PRO A 374 -23.37 24.37 -2.47
CA PRO A 374 -22.10 24.52 -3.18
C PRO A 374 -21.05 23.52 -2.69
N ASN A 375 -20.11 23.18 -3.56
CA ASN A 375 -18.92 22.42 -3.21
C ASN A 375 -17.72 23.12 -3.88
N PRO A 376 -16.84 23.80 -3.14
CA PRO A 376 -16.77 23.86 -1.68
C PRO A 376 -17.95 24.58 -0.99
N ALA A 377 -18.30 24.14 0.21
CA ALA A 377 -19.32 24.74 1.07
C ALA A 377 -18.68 25.64 2.13
N GLN A 378 -19.32 26.77 2.44
CA GLN A 378 -18.86 27.67 3.50
C GLN A 378 -19.66 27.47 4.78
N THR A 379 -20.97 27.72 4.72
CA THR A 379 -21.85 27.71 5.91
C THR A 379 -23.07 26.83 5.75
N LYS A 380 -23.52 26.60 4.52
CA LYS A 380 -24.67 25.74 4.22
C LYS A 380 -24.38 24.83 3.05
N LEU A 381 -24.90 23.62 3.14
CA LEU A 381 -24.89 22.61 2.10
C LEU A 381 -26.34 22.35 1.67
N LYS A 382 -26.62 22.46 0.38
CA LYS A 382 -27.89 22.03 -0.20
C LYS A 382 -27.75 20.62 -0.76
N ILE A 383 -28.73 19.77 -0.45
CA ILE A 383 -28.81 18.40 -0.95
C ILE A 383 -30.12 18.26 -1.70
N GLU A 384 -30.05 17.86 -2.97
CA GLU A 384 -31.22 17.57 -3.79
C GLU A 384 -31.36 16.07 -3.98
N LEU A 385 -32.53 15.54 -3.59
CA LEU A 385 -32.88 14.13 -3.74
C LEU A 385 -33.96 13.96 -4.82
N PRO A 386 -34.00 12.80 -5.49
CA PRO A 386 -35.07 12.39 -6.39
C PRO A 386 -36.41 12.40 -5.65
N SER A 387 -37.48 12.69 -6.39
CA SER A 387 -38.82 12.89 -5.82
C SER A 387 -39.41 11.64 -5.15
N ASP A 388 -38.89 10.46 -5.46
CA ASP A 388 -39.26 9.17 -4.92
C ASP A 388 -38.51 8.80 -3.61
N LEU A 389 -37.51 9.59 -3.20
CA LEU A 389 -36.70 9.33 -2.00
C LEU A 389 -37.24 10.09 -0.77
N LYS A 390 -37.60 9.36 0.30
CA LYS A 390 -38.10 9.91 1.57
C LYS A 390 -37.49 9.19 2.78
N ASN A 391 -37.44 9.88 3.92
CA ASN A 391 -37.09 9.34 5.26
C ASN A 391 -35.67 8.79 5.43
N PHE A 392 -34.66 9.42 4.83
CA PHE A 392 -33.27 8.99 4.99
C PHE A 392 -32.69 9.43 6.33
N HIS A 393 -31.83 8.60 6.92
CA HIS A 393 -30.92 9.06 7.95
C HIS A 393 -29.68 9.67 7.28
N LEU A 394 -29.48 10.97 7.47
CA LEU A 394 -28.32 11.68 6.95
C LEU A 394 -27.23 11.72 8.02
N THR A 395 -26.01 11.33 7.67
CA THR A 395 -24.84 11.46 8.52
C THR A 395 -23.72 12.16 7.76
N ILE A 396 -23.07 13.14 8.38
CA ILE A 396 -21.85 13.76 7.88
C ILE A 396 -20.69 13.19 8.70
N TYR A 397 -19.70 12.66 7.99
CA TYR A 397 -18.44 12.19 8.55
C TYR A 397 -17.32 13.15 8.14
N ASN A 398 -16.37 13.39 9.05
CA ASN A 398 -15.10 14.00 8.66
C ASN A 398 -14.21 12.98 7.94
N GLN A 399 -13.06 13.44 7.46
CA GLN A 399 -12.04 12.63 6.80
C GLN A 399 -11.43 11.50 7.65
N PHE A 400 -11.70 11.47 8.95
CA PHE A 400 -11.27 10.39 9.87
C PHE A 400 -12.39 9.39 10.17
N GLY A 401 -13.56 9.51 9.53
CA GLY A 401 -14.72 8.66 9.77
C GLY A 401 -15.48 8.97 11.07
N GLN A 402 -15.17 10.09 11.74
CA GLN A 402 -15.92 10.53 12.92
C GLN A 402 -17.22 11.20 12.48
N ILE A 403 -18.29 10.98 13.24
CA ILE A 403 -19.60 11.58 12.98
C ILE A 403 -19.58 13.03 13.44
N GLU A 404 -19.69 13.94 12.48
CA GLU A 404 -19.72 15.39 12.70
C GLU A 404 -21.16 15.93 12.77
N LYS A 405 -22.07 15.28 12.05
CA LYS A 405 -23.50 15.64 12.08
C LYS A 405 -24.37 14.43 11.78
N SER A 406 -25.53 14.36 12.41
CA SER A 406 -26.55 13.35 12.14
C SER A 406 -27.93 14.01 12.10
N VAL A 407 -28.72 13.72 11.07
CA VAL A 407 -30.07 14.24 10.85
C VAL A 407 -30.99 13.06 10.50
N PRO A 408 -31.83 12.60 11.44
CA PRO A 408 -32.83 11.58 11.14
C PRO A 408 -33.96 12.14 10.25
N ASP A 409 -34.67 11.25 9.55
CA ASP A 409 -35.86 11.55 8.76
C ASP A 409 -35.70 12.64 7.68
N PHE A 410 -34.49 12.74 7.12
CA PHE A 410 -34.12 13.64 6.03
C PHE A 410 -34.91 13.36 4.75
N ASN A 411 -35.43 14.41 4.12
CA ASN A 411 -36.25 14.33 2.92
C ASN A 411 -36.17 15.65 2.13
N ASN A 412 -36.81 15.71 0.95
CA ASN A 412 -36.79 16.88 0.06
C ASN A 412 -37.37 18.20 0.62
N SER A 413 -38.04 18.20 1.78
CA SER A 413 -38.43 19.45 2.46
C SER A 413 -37.29 20.06 3.30
N ASN A 414 -36.28 19.26 3.65
CA ASN A 414 -35.17 19.62 4.55
C ASN A 414 -33.84 19.79 3.80
N THR A 415 -33.82 20.39 2.60
CA THR A 415 -32.62 20.36 1.73
C THR A 415 -31.39 21.12 2.25
N GLY A 416 -31.54 22.04 3.21
CA GLY A 416 -30.45 22.89 3.70
C GLY A 416 -29.83 22.38 5.01
N ILE A 417 -28.57 21.94 4.95
CA ILE A 417 -27.79 21.53 6.12
C ILE A 417 -26.80 22.63 6.50
N ASP A 418 -26.89 23.11 7.74
CA ASP A 418 -25.89 24.01 8.31
C ASP A 418 -24.57 23.28 8.57
N VAL A 419 -23.48 23.77 7.98
CA VAL A 419 -22.11 23.27 8.14
C VAL A 419 -21.17 24.34 8.67
N SER A 420 -21.71 25.47 9.16
CA SER A 420 -20.93 26.62 9.65
C SER A 420 -20.03 26.32 10.85
N ASN A 421 -20.32 25.28 11.63
CA ASN A 421 -19.51 24.86 12.77
C ASN A 421 -18.44 23.82 12.41
N LEU A 422 -18.46 23.27 11.20
CA LEU A 422 -17.49 22.26 10.77
C LEU A 422 -16.19 22.94 10.27
N PRO A 423 -14.99 22.53 10.72
CA PRO A 423 -13.72 23.08 10.24
C PRO A 423 -13.53 22.96 8.72
N ASN A 424 -12.62 23.76 8.13
CA ASN A 424 -12.22 23.57 6.74
C ASN A 424 -11.64 22.15 6.56
N GLY A 425 -12.05 21.43 5.51
CA GLY A 425 -11.64 20.04 5.32
C GLY A 425 -12.56 19.24 4.41
N LEU A 426 -12.23 17.95 4.23
CA LEU A 426 -13.00 16.99 3.44
C LEU A 426 -14.04 16.28 4.30
N TYR A 427 -15.26 16.19 3.79
CA TYR A 427 -16.38 15.54 4.46
C TYR A 427 -17.10 14.58 3.53
N PHE A 428 -17.73 13.57 4.13
CA PHE A 428 -18.60 12.62 3.45
C PHE A 428 -20.00 12.74 4.00
N ILE A 429 -20.97 12.93 3.13
CA ILE A 429 -22.37 12.76 3.49
C ILE A 429 -22.81 11.34 3.14
N VAL A 430 -23.59 10.75 4.02
CA VAL A 430 -24.20 9.44 3.85
C VAL A 430 -25.68 9.55 4.14
N LEU A 431 -26.49 9.04 3.22
CA LEU A 431 -27.93 8.93 3.35
C LEU A 431 -28.28 7.44 3.43
N HIS A 432 -28.90 7.03 4.52
CA HIS A 432 -29.26 5.63 4.79
C HIS A 432 -30.78 5.46 4.90
N HIS A 433 -31.36 4.52 4.16
CA HIS A 433 -32.77 4.14 4.28
C HIS A 433 -32.95 2.64 4.02
N SER A 434 -33.30 1.87 5.05
CA SER A 434 -33.39 0.40 4.99
C SER A 434 -32.08 -0.20 4.43
N ASP A 435 -32.11 -0.94 3.32
CA ASP A 435 -30.92 -1.55 2.71
C ASP A 435 -30.21 -0.63 1.69
N ARG A 436 -30.65 0.63 1.56
CA ARG A 436 -30.06 1.58 0.60
C ARG A 436 -29.19 2.59 1.31
N GLN A 437 -27.95 2.70 0.83
CA GLN A 437 -27.01 3.72 1.27
C GLN A 437 -26.50 4.51 0.08
N ILE A 438 -26.52 5.84 0.18
CA ILE A 438 -25.98 6.74 -0.85
C ILE A 438 -24.95 7.66 -0.18
N SER A 439 -23.75 7.75 -0.76
CA SER A 439 -22.68 8.62 -0.27
C SER A 439 -22.21 9.62 -1.31
N ARG A 440 -21.80 10.80 -0.85
CA ARG A 440 -21.16 11.84 -1.67
C ARG A 440 -20.12 12.58 -0.83
N LYS A 441 -19.05 13.05 -1.48
CA LYS A 441 -18.03 13.88 -0.83
C LYS A 441 -18.30 15.36 -1.08
N PHE A 442 -17.95 16.21 -0.13
CA PHE A 442 -17.93 17.66 -0.30
C PHE A 442 -16.78 18.28 0.52
N LEU A 443 -16.30 19.43 0.08
CA LEU A 443 -15.27 20.21 0.75
C LEU A 443 -15.91 21.34 1.54
N ILE A 444 -15.33 21.68 2.69
CA ILE A 444 -15.59 22.93 3.39
C ILE A 444 -14.36 23.81 3.26
N ASP A 445 -14.57 25.03 2.77
CA ASP A 445 -13.53 26.04 2.57
C ASP A 445 -14.13 27.42 2.89
N LYS A 446 -13.76 27.98 4.05
CA LYS A 446 -14.26 29.24 4.61
C LYS A 446 -13.21 30.33 4.61
#